data_AF-A0ABD5S3W6-F1
#
_entry.id   AF-A0ABD5S3W6-F1
#
_cell.length_a   1.000
_cell.length_b   1.000
_cell.length_c   1.000
_cell.angle_alpha   90.00
_cell.angle_beta   90.00
_cell.angle_gamma   90.00
#
_symmetry.space_group_name_H-M   'P 1'
#
loop_
_entity.id
_entity.type
_entity.pdbx_description
1 polymer ?
#
loop_
_entity_poly.entity_id
_entity_poly.type
_entity_poly.pdbx_seq_one_letter_code
_entity_poly.pdbx_strand_id
1 'polypeptide(L)'
;MNDRTSALDSVVFGVDVQSGDVRGDSPSYALVAFDGERVDRDVVSLRKLRRLVDREEPAIVATDNMYELASDKDALVHLLRSLPAGTKLVQVTGANQPEPLSRVASRHGVPYGKKPMKEAEAAARLAAANVGQEVSAFTNTTTVKVSRGRSTGKGGWSADRFTRRIHGNVKTTARDVESELKSAGLDYEKDVTEKYGGFANAVFTVEGRPEDIPVSARRSGDVRIEIERERRDGIEFEPLVKRRDHVVVGIDPGTTTAAAVVG
;
A
#
# COMPACT_ATOMS: atom_id res chain seq x y z
N MET A 1 -0.91 36.53 -5.81
CA MET A 1 -0.51 35.31 -6.54
C MET A 1 -0.76 34.17 -5.56
N ASN A 2 -1.81 33.39 -5.79
CA ASN A 2 -2.32 32.44 -4.79
C ASN A 2 -1.57 31.13 -4.97
N ASP A 3 -0.80 30.71 -3.96
CA ASP A 3 -0.20 29.37 -3.81
C ASP A 3 -1.29 28.32 -3.60
N ARG A 4 -2.20 28.17 -4.58
CA ARG A 4 -3.00 26.96 -4.71
C ARG A 4 -2.09 25.91 -5.31
N THR A 5 -1.33 25.30 -4.42
CA THR A 5 -0.83 23.93 -4.48
C THR A 5 -1.33 23.17 -5.70
N SER A 6 -0.43 22.93 -6.63
CA SER A 6 -0.52 21.98 -7.74
C SER A 6 -0.61 20.52 -7.25
N ALA A 7 -1.46 20.25 -6.26
CA ALA A 7 -1.81 18.91 -5.78
C ALA A 7 -3.20 18.62 -6.36
N LEU A 8 -3.37 17.82 -7.42
CA LEU A 8 -2.64 16.62 -7.81
C LEU A 8 -2.55 16.54 -9.35
N ASP A 9 -1.37 16.25 -9.90
CA ASP A 9 -1.24 15.65 -11.24
C ASP A 9 -1.65 14.15 -11.23
N SER A 10 -2.15 13.63 -10.11
CA SER A 10 -2.47 12.23 -9.93
C SER A 10 -3.97 11.99 -9.74
N VAL A 11 -4.46 11.00 -10.48
CA VAL A 11 -5.86 10.62 -10.52
C VAL A 11 -6.26 9.95 -9.21
N VAL A 12 -7.42 10.34 -8.67
CA VAL A 12 -8.07 9.68 -7.54
C VAL A 12 -9.29 8.93 -8.04
N PHE A 13 -9.39 7.66 -7.68
CA PHE A 13 -10.60 6.87 -7.89
C PHE A 13 -11.48 6.93 -6.66
N GLY A 14 -12.76 7.22 -6.83
CA GLY A 14 -13.80 7.01 -5.83
C GLY A 14 -14.62 5.80 -6.22
N VAL A 15 -14.91 4.92 -5.26
CA VAL A 15 -15.63 3.68 -5.50
C VAL A 15 -16.70 3.46 -4.44
N ASP A 16 -17.87 3.01 -4.89
CA ASP A 16 -18.99 2.60 -4.06
C ASP A 16 -19.70 1.39 -4.71
N VAL A 17 -20.41 0.57 -3.94
CA VAL A 17 -21.21 -0.55 -4.45
C VAL A 17 -22.42 0.00 -5.19
N GLN A 18 -22.45 -0.21 -6.50
CA GLN A 18 -23.57 0.20 -7.36
C GLN A 18 -24.74 -0.78 -7.25
N SER A 19 -24.46 -2.08 -7.22
CA SER A 19 -25.47 -3.13 -7.05
C SER A 19 -24.85 -4.45 -6.64
N GLY A 20 -25.66 -5.29 -6.00
CA GLY A 20 -25.21 -6.57 -5.45
C GLY A 20 -24.63 -6.42 -4.05
N ASP A 21 -24.08 -7.51 -3.54
CA ASP A 21 -23.33 -7.58 -2.29
C ASP A 21 -21.91 -8.03 -2.64
N VAL A 22 -20.92 -7.48 -1.99
CA VAL A 22 -19.51 -7.90 -2.10
C VAL A 22 -19.33 -9.38 -1.76
N ARG A 23 -20.24 -9.92 -0.93
CA ARG A 23 -20.34 -11.34 -0.57
C ARG A 23 -21.20 -12.17 -1.52
N GLY A 24 -21.94 -11.52 -2.42
CA GLY A 24 -22.86 -12.14 -3.38
C GLY A 24 -22.26 -12.33 -4.77
N ASP A 25 -23.07 -12.85 -5.68
CA ASP A 25 -22.64 -13.09 -7.06
C ASP A 25 -22.61 -11.78 -7.88
N SER A 26 -21.43 -11.46 -8.41
CA SER A 26 -21.21 -10.39 -9.40
C SER A 26 -21.59 -8.97 -8.96
N PRO A 27 -21.01 -8.43 -7.88
CA PRO A 27 -21.20 -7.02 -7.52
C PRO A 27 -20.71 -6.09 -8.65
N SER A 28 -21.44 -5.00 -8.83
CA SER A 28 -21.03 -3.89 -9.68
C SER A 28 -20.72 -2.66 -8.83
N TYR A 29 -19.82 -1.84 -9.32
CA TYR A 29 -19.22 -0.72 -8.61
C TYR A 29 -19.43 0.55 -9.40
N ALA A 30 -19.84 1.61 -8.71
CA ALA A 30 -19.76 2.95 -9.23
C ALA A 30 -18.30 3.39 -9.12
N LEU A 31 -17.67 3.72 -10.24
CA LEU A 31 -16.31 4.21 -10.29
C LEU A 31 -16.32 5.65 -10.78
N VAL A 32 -15.63 6.51 -10.04
CA VAL A 32 -15.38 7.90 -10.42
C VAL A 32 -13.88 8.14 -10.47
N ALA A 33 -13.36 8.57 -11.62
CA ALA A 33 -11.99 9.06 -11.73
C ALA A 33 -12.00 10.59 -11.67
N PHE A 34 -11.21 11.16 -10.76
CA PHE A 34 -11.12 12.60 -10.52
C PHE A 34 -9.66 13.05 -10.53
N ASP A 35 -9.33 14.01 -11.38
CA ASP A 35 -7.97 14.57 -11.53
C ASP A 35 -7.83 15.99 -10.92
N GLY A 36 -8.85 16.45 -10.19
CA GLY A 36 -8.92 17.83 -9.68
C GLY A 36 -9.86 18.73 -10.47
N GLU A 37 -10.06 18.46 -11.77
CA GLU A 37 -10.89 19.27 -12.66
C GLU A 37 -12.00 18.44 -13.32
N ARG A 38 -11.63 17.31 -13.92
CA ARG A 38 -12.49 16.42 -14.70
C ARG A 38 -12.99 15.27 -13.86
N VAL A 39 -14.19 14.81 -14.20
CA VAL A 39 -14.85 13.69 -13.52
C VAL A 39 -15.35 12.70 -14.56
N ASP A 40 -14.67 11.57 -14.66
CA ASP A 40 -15.11 10.43 -15.47
C ASP A 40 -15.84 9.42 -14.60
N ARG A 41 -16.93 8.87 -15.13
CA ARG A 41 -17.88 8.02 -14.38
C ARG A 41 -18.17 6.74 -15.15
N ASP A 42 -18.14 5.61 -14.46
CA ASP A 42 -18.41 4.32 -15.07
C ASP A 42 -19.00 3.35 -14.04
N VAL A 43 -19.77 2.38 -14.52
CA VAL A 43 -20.21 1.23 -13.71
C VAL A 43 -19.39 0.02 -14.13
N VAL A 44 -18.67 -0.56 -13.18
CA VAL A 44 -17.64 -1.57 -13.46
C VAL A 44 -17.82 -2.81 -12.59
N SER A 45 -17.47 -3.98 -13.11
CA SER A 45 -17.30 -5.17 -12.27
C SER A 45 -15.99 -5.10 -11.48
N LEU A 46 -15.86 -5.89 -10.41
CA LEU A 46 -14.61 -5.98 -9.65
C LEU A 46 -13.38 -6.26 -10.54
N ARG A 47 -13.54 -7.15 -11.52
CA ARG A 47 -12.48 -7.48 -12.49
C ARG A 47 -12.10 -6.29 -13.38
N LYS A 48 -13.08 -5.47 -13.77
CA LYS A 48 -12.81 -4.25 -14.56
C LYS A 48 -12.16 -3.19 -13.67
N LEU A 49 -12.65 -3.00 -12.44
CA LEU A 49 -12.05 -2.09 -11.45
C LEU A 49 -10.57 -2.39 -11.23
N ARG A 50 -10.22 -3.65 -10.92
CA ARG A 50 -8.81 -4.06 -10.72
C ARG A 50 -7.94 -3.75 -11.93
N ARG A 51 -8.39 -4.10 -13.14
CA ARG A 51 -7.67 -3.76 -14.38
C ARG A 51 -7.50 -2.26 -14.62
N LEU A 52 -8.45 -1.43 -14.17
CA LEU A 52 -8.33 0.02 -14.27
C LEU A 52 -7.32 0.55 -13.26
N VAL A 53 -7.35 0.06 -12.02
CA VAL A 53 -6.36 0.40 -11.00
C VAL A 53 -4.95 0.01 -11.45
N ASP A 54 -4.76 -1.20 -11.97
CA ASP A 54 -3.46 -1.66 -12.46
C ASP A 54 -2.94 -0.89 -13.69
N ARG A 55 -3.86 -0.33 -14.50
CA ARG A 55 -3.49 0.36 -15.75
C ARG A 55 -3.24 1.85 -15.53
N GLU A 56 -4.10 2.49 -14.74
CA GLU A 56 -4.06 3.94 -14.52
C GLU A 56 -3.22 4.30 -13.28
N GLU A 57 -2.91 3.33 -12.41
CA GLU A 57 -2.15 3.51 -11.16
C GLU A 57 -2.57 4.76 -10.37
N PRO A 58 -3.86 4.90 -10.00
CA PRO A 58 -4.35 6.09 -9.31
C PRO A 58 -3.59 6.25 -8.00
N ALA A 59 -3.32 7.49 -7.58
CA ALA A 59 -2.64 7.72 -6.30
C ALA A 59 -3.49 7.22 -5.12
N ILE A 60 -4.82 7.34 -5.24
CA ILE A 60 -5.76 6.91 -4.21
C ILE A 60 -6.95 6.19 -4.85
N VAL A 61 -7.36 5.08 -4.24
CA VAL A 61 -8.69 4.48 -4.35
C VAL A 61 -9.44 4.81 -3.05
N ALA A 62 -10.50 5.62 -3.14
CA ALA A 62 -11.27 6.13 -2.03
C ALA A 62 -12.65 5.46 -1.96
N THR A 63 -13.09 5.15 -0.75
CA THR A 63 -14.43 4.62 -0.45
C THR A 63 -14.88 5.18 0.90
N ASP A 64 -16.17 5.13 1.18
CA ASP A 64 -16.70 5.46 2.49
C ASP A 64 -16.60 4.27 3.47
N ASN A 65 -16.46 3.04 2.98
CA ASN A 65 -16.25 1.84 3.78
C ASN A 65 -15.38 0.81 3.04
N MET A 66 -14.22 0.45 3.59
CA MET A 66 -13.32 -0.52 2.94
C MET A 66 -13.95 -1.89 2.65
N TYR A 67 -14.99 -2.29 3.40
CA TYR A 67 -15.69 -3.57 3.18
C TYR A 67 -16.67 -3.53 2.01
N GLU A 68 -16.82 -2.40 1.33
CA GLU A 68 -17.44 -2.34 0.01
C GLU A 68 -16.54 -2.95 -1.06
N LEU A 69 -15.22 -2.94 -0.86
CA LEU A 69 -14.26 -3.51 -1.81
C LEU A 69 -13.75 -4.89 -1.39
N ALA A 70 -14.05 -5.32 -0.17
CA ALA A 70 -13.60 -6.56 0.42
C ALA A 70 -14.66 -7.20 1.31
N SER A 71 -14.94 -8.49 1.14
CA SER A 71 -15.98 -9.22 1.89
C SER A 71 -15.70 -9.35 3.40
N ASP A 72 -14.42 -9.32 3.76
CA ASP A 72 -13.88 -9.61 5.08
C ASP A 72 -12.41 -9.13 5.17
N LYS A 73 -11.78 -9.36 6.33
CA LYS A 73 -10.41 -8.94 6.62
C LYS A 73 -9.38 -9.60 5.69
N ASP A 74 -9.53 -10.88 5.35
CA ASP A 74 -8.57 -11.58 4.50
C ASP A 74 -8.68 -11.08 3.06
N ALA A 75 -9.89 -10.89 2.56
CA ALA A 75 -10.17 -10.26 1.27
C ALA A 75 -9.57 -8.84 1.20
N LEU A 76 -9.65 -8.07 2.30
CA LEU A 76 -9.06 -6.74 2.38
C LEU A 76 -7.53 -6.78 2.33
N VAL A 77 -6.89 -7.68 3.06
CA VAL A 77 -5.43 -7.90 2.99
C VAL A 77 -5.00 -8.28 1.57
N HIS A 78 -5.78 -9.12 0.89
CA HIS A 78 -5.54 -9.48 -0.50
C HIS A 78 -5.70 -8.30 -1.46
N LEU A 79 -6.74 -7.48 -1.27
CA LEU A 79 -6.94 -6.25 -2.05
C LEU A 79 -5.74 -5.30 -1.87
N LEU A 80 -5.38 -4.99 -0.63
CA LEU A 80 -4.25 -4.09 -0.32
C LEU A 80 -2.93 -4.59 -0.91
N ARG A 81 -2.71 -5.90 -0.92
CA ARG A 81 -1.52 -6.50 -1.56
C ARG A 81 -1.54 -6.40 -3.08
N SER A 82 -2.71 -6.33 -3.69
CA SER A 82 -2.86 -6.28 -5.16
C SER A 82 -2.77 -4.87 -5.73
N LEU A 83 -2.85 -3.82 -4.90
CA LEU A 83 -2.73 -2.45 -5.36
C LEU A 83 -1.31 -2.16 -5.89
N PRO A 84 -1.18 -1.32 -6.92
CA PRO A 84 0.11 -0.76 -7.33
C PRO A 84 0.80 -0.07 -6.15
N ALA A 85 2.14 -0.07 -6.13
CA ALA A 85 2.93 0.43 -4.99
C ALA A 85 2.61 1.89 -4.61
N GLY A 86 2.32 2.74 -5.60
CA GLY A 86 1.94 4.13 -5.38
C GLY A 86 0.47 4.34 -5.02
N THR A 87 -0.37 3.31 -5.11
CA THR A 87 -1.82 3.41 -4.91
C THR A 87 -2.21 3.10 -3.47
N LYS A 88 -2.87 4.05 -2.82
CA LYS A 88 -3.39 3.90 -1.47
C LYS A 88 -4.88 3.59 -1.47
N LEU A 89 -5.33 2.68 -0.59
CA LEU A 89 -6.76 2.58 -0.26
C LEU A 89 -7.08 3.57 0.87
N VAL A 90 -8.10 4.41 0.68
CA VAL A 90 -8.48 5.45 1.64
C VAL A 90 -9.95 5.31 2.03
N GLN A 91 -10.21 5.30 3.33
CA GLN A 91 -11.56 5.45 3.87
C GLN A 91 -11.80 6.92 4.26
N VAL A 92 -12.75 7.58 3.59
CA VAL A 92 -12.99 9.02 3.76
C VAL A 92 -13.86 9.38 4.95
N THR A 93 -14.57 8.41 5.52
CA THR A 93 -15.52 8.58 6.64
C THR A 93 -14.85 8.55 8.01
N GLY A 94 -13.56 8.24 8.09
CA GLY A 94 -12.81 8.03 9.34
C GLY A 94 -12.65 6.54 9.67
N ALA A 95 -11.83 6.23 10.68
CA ALA A 95 -11.40 4.87 11.02
C ALA A 95 -12.34 4.14 11.98
N ASN A 96 -11.96 4.05 13.25
CA ASN A 96 -12.65 3.28 14.29
C ASN A 96 -14.02 3.87 14.68
N GLN A 97 -14.27 5.13 14.33
CA GLN A 97 -15.54 5.81 14.54
C GLN A 97 -15.92 6.55 13.23
N PRO A 98 -16.36 5.81 12.21
CA PRO A 98 -16.69 6.41 10.94
C PRO A 98 -17.94 7.29 11.07
N GLU A 99 -17.88 8.49 10.51
CA GLU A 99 -19.01 9.39 10.39
C GLU A 99 -19.73 9.17 9.05
N PRO A 100 -21.05 9.42 8.94
CA PRO A 100 -21.74 9.32 7.66
C PRO A 100 -21.09 10.18 6.58
N LEU A 101 -20.91 9.63 5.37
CA LEU A 101 -20.28 10.31 4.24
C LEU A 101 -20.90 11.69 3.96
N SER A 102 -22.23 11.79 4.05
CA SER A 102 -22.97 13.05 3.90
C SER A 102 -22.50 14.17 4.84
N ARG A 103 -22.15 13.82 6.09
CA ARG A 103 -21.67 14.78 7.10
C ARG A 103 -20.24 15.22 6.79
N VAL A 104 -19.37 14.29 6.41
CA VAL A 104 -17.99 14.59 6.02
C VAL A 104 -17.99 15.48 4.77
N ALA A 105 -18.76 15.11 3.74
CA ALA A 105 -18.90 15.89 2.52
C ALA A 105 -19.37 17.33 2.81
N SER A 106 -20.40 17.50 3.65
CA SER A 106 -20.91 18.81 4.06
C SER A 106 -19.85 19.67 4.75
N ARG A 107 -19.10 19.09 5.71
CA ARG A 107 -18.01 19.79 6.44
C ARG A 107 -16.90 20.31 5.51
N HIS A 108 -16.69 19.63 4.39
CA HIS A 108 -15.65 19.95 3.42
C HIS A 108 -16.18 20.62 2.14
N GLY A 109 -17.46 21.01 2.09
CA GLY A 109 -18.06 21.67 0.94
C GLY A 109 -18.13 20.80 -0.32
N VAL A 110 -18.11 19.48 -0.18
CA VAL A 110 -18.15 18.52 -1.29
C VAL A 110 -19.62 18.20 -1.63
N PRO A 111 -20.03 18.28 -2.91
CA PRO A 111 -21.37 17.86 -3.34
C PRO A 111 -21.65 16.40 -2.99
N TYR A 112 -22.82 16.14 -2.43
CA TYR A 112 -23.25 14.80 -2.01
C TYR A 112 -24.65 14.44 -2.55
N GLY A 113 -24.87 13.15 -2.79
CA GLY A 113 -26.19 12.59 -3.04
C GLY A 113 -26.18 11.08 -2.81
N LYS A 114 -27.33 10.51 -2.41
CA LYS A 114 -27.49 9.09 -2.03
C LYS A 114 -27.39 8.07 -3.18
N LYS A 115 -27.06 8.51 -4.40
CA LYS A 115 -26.91 7.57 -5.52
C LYS A 115 -25.47 7.07 -5.49
N PRO A 116 -25.18 5.79 -5.75
CA PRO A 116 -23.81 5.29 -5.57
C PRO A 116 -22.75 6.07 -6.35
N MET A 117 -23.06 6.45 -7.59
CA MET A 117 -22.21 7.32 -8.41
C MET A 117 -21.89 8.70 -7.77
N LYS A 118 -22.81 9.24 -6.97
CA LYS A 118 -22.61 10.50 -6.24
C LYS A 118 -21.80 10.29 -4.95
N GLU A 119 -21.93 9.13 -4.31
CA GLU A 119 -21.14 8.77 -3.12
C GLU A 119 -19.69 8.48 -3.53
N ALA A 120 -19.47 7.73 -4.60
CA ALA A 120 -18.16 7.55 -5.24
C ALA A 120 -17.51 8.89 -5.63
N GLU A 121 -18.25 9.83 -6.25
CA GLU A 121 -17.71 11.16 -6.57
C GLU A 121 -17.33 11.95 -5.31
N ALA A 122 -18.17 11.90 -4.27
CA ALA A 122 -17.88 12.58 -3.01
C ALA A 122 -16.63 12.00 -2.34
N ALA A 123 -16.47 10.67 -2.33
CA ALA A 123 -15.28 10.00 -1.82
C ALA A 123 -14.02 10.40 -2.58
N ALA A 124 -14.05 10.41 -3.92
CA ALA A 124 -12.92 10.84 -4.74
C ALA A 124 -12.49 12.28 -4.42
N ARG A 125 -13.45 13.20 -4.33
CA ARG A 125 -13.19 14.61 -4.03
C ARG A 125 -12.66 14.83 -2.61
N LEU A 126 -13.21 14.11 -1.62
CA LEU A 126 -12.73 14.17 -0.24
C LEU A 126 -11.29 13.68 -0.14
N ALA A 127 -10.97 12.54 -0.74
CA ALA A 127 -9.61 12.01 -0.76
C ALA A 127 -8.63 12.94 -1.49
N ALA A 128 -9.03 13.52 -2.63
CA ALA A 128 -8.23 14.54 -3.34
C ALA A 128 -8.00 15.80 -2.48
N ALA A 129 -8.93 16.13 -1.57
CA ALA A 129 -8.77 17.18 -0.57
C ALA A 129 -8.01 16.72 0.69
N ASN A 130 -7.32 15.59 0.64
CA ASN A 130 -6.59 14.95 1.75
C ASN A 130 -7.47 14.62 2.98
N VAL A 131 -8.75 14.33 2.75
CA VAL A 131 -9.68 13.89 3.80
C VAL A 131 -9.78 12.37 3.79
N GLY A 132 -9.61 11.76 4.96
CA GLY A 132 -9.69 10.33 5.15
C GLY A 132 -8.43 9.74 5.74
N GLN A 133 -8.42 8.42 5.85
CA GLN A 133 -7.31 7.65 6.40
C GLN A 133 -6.93 6.53 5.45
N GLU A 134 -5.63 6.37 5.21
CA GLU A 134 -5.05 5.24 4.49
C GLU A 134 -5.31 3.96 5.29
N VAL A 135 -5.89 2.97 4.62
CA VAL A 135 -6.14 1.64 5.16
C VAL A 135 -4.91 0.78 4.90
N SER A 136 -4.23 0.33 5.94
CA SER A 136 -3.04 -0.51 5.83
C SER A 136 -3.17 -1.78 6.66
N ALA A 137 -2.61 -2.88 6.15
CA ALA A 137 -2.49 -4.15 6.86
C ALA A 137 -1.03 -4.62 6.99
N PHE A 138 -0.08 -3.76 6.65
CA PHE A 138 1.33 -4.11 6.54
C PHE A 138 2.21 -3.14 7.31
N THR A 139 3.33 -3.63 7.83
CA THR A 139 4.37 -2.79 8.45
C THR A 139 5.23 -2.14 7.36
N ASN A 140 6.19 -1.30 7.73
CA ASN A 140 7.23 -0.85 6.80
C ASN A 140 8.43 -1.82 6.81
N THR A 141 8.17 -3.11 7.03
CA THR A 141 9.18 -4.15 7.03
C THR A 141 8.86 -5.14 5.91
N THR A 142 9.90 -5.54 5.18
CA THR A 142 9.76 -6.47 4.07
C THR A 142 10.79 -7.59 4.19
N THR A 143 10.31 -8.82 4.06
CA THR A 143 11.16 -10.00 4.00
C THR A 143 11.59 -10.27 2.56
N VAL A 144 12.89 -10.29 2.30
CA VAL A 144 13.48 -10.81 1.05
C VAL A 144 14.10 -12.16 1.34
N LYS A 145 13.50 -13.23 0.83
CA LYS A 145 13.96 -14.60 1.03
C LYS A 145 14.60 -15.16 -0.23
N VAL A 146 15.88 -15.47 -0.15
CA VAL A 146 16.63 -16.18 -1.18
C VAL A 146 16.69 -17.65 -0.80
N SER A 147 16.12 -18.54 -1.61
CA SER A 147 16.04 -19.96 -1.32
C SER A 147 16.27 -20.80 -2.57
N ARG A 148 16.29 -22.13 -2.41
CA ARG A 148 16.42 -23.07 -3.53
C ARG A 148 15.18 -23.03 -4.41
N GLY A 149 15.39 -22.86 -5.72
CA GLY A 149 14.32 -22.89 -6.73
C GLY A 149 13.80 -24.29 -7.06
N ARG A 150 14.50 -25.35 -6.64
CA ARG A 150 14.15 -26.75 -6.89
C ARG A 150 14.62 -27.68 -5.78
N SER A 151 13.94 -28.83 -5.67
CA SER A 151 14.30 -29.89 -4.75
C SER A 151 15.59 -30.61 -5.17
N THR A 152 16.36 -31.03 -4.18
CA THR A 152 17.49 -31.95 -4.30
C THR A 152 16.90 -33.36 -4.18
N GLY A 153 16.69 -34.06 -5.30
CA GLY A 153 15.98 -35.34 -5.36
C GLY A 153 16.59 -36.47 -4.51
N LYS A 154 16.03 -37.69 -4.61
CA LYS A 154 16.33 -38.85 -3.73
C LYS A 154 17.68 -39.57 -3.93
N GLY A 155 18.66 -38.98 -4.63
CA GLY A 155 20.01 -39.54 -4.76
C GLY A 155 20.41 -39.98 -6.18
N GLY A 156 21.69 -40.34 -6.34
CA GLY A 156 22.37 -40.69 -7.59
C GLY A 156 23.85 -40.30 -7.56
N TRP A 157 24.67 -40.82 -8.49
CA TRP A 157 26.12 -40.61 -8.53
C TRP A 157 26.55 -39.13 -8.58
N SER A 158 25.67 -38.22 -9.00
CA SER A 158 25.92 -36.78 -9.11
C SER A 158 25.09 -35.92 -8.14
N ALA A 159 24.35 -36.53 -7.21
CA ALA A 159 23.40 -35.84 -6.34
C ALA A 159 24.09 -34.82 -5.40
N ASP A 160 25.23 -35.17 -4.82
CA ASP A 160 25.97 -34.27 -3.92
C ASP A 160 26.56 -33.07 -4.66
N ARG A 161 27.14 -33.30 -5.84
CA ARG A 161 27.62 -32.22 -6.72
C ARG A 161 26.48 -31.26 -7.07
N PHE A 162 25.31 -31.82 -7.41
CA PHE A 162 24.14 -31.04 -7.77
C PHE A 162 23.62 -30.19 -6.60
N THR A 163 23.51 -30.80 -5.41
CA THR A 163 23.11 -30.13 -4.16
C THR A 163 24.07 -29.02 -3.77
N ARG A 164 25.38 -29.29 -3.83
CA ARG A 164 26.43 -28.29 -3.54
C ARG A 164 26.35 -27.10 -4.50
N ARG A 165 26.13 -27.36 -5.79
CA ARG A 165 25.95 -26.30 -6.79
C ARG A 165 24.75 -25.41 -6.47
N ILE A 166 23.60 -26.00 -6.12
CA ILE A 166 22.41 -25.23 -5.73
C ILE A 166 22.72 -24.34 -4.51
N HIS A 167 23.28 -24.91 -3.44
CA HIS A 167 23.58 -24.12 -2.24
C HIS A 167 24.61 -23.00 -2.52
N GLY A 168 25.58 -23.26 -3.40
CA GLY A 168 26.52 -22.23 -3.87
C GLY A 168 25.82 -21.10 -4.64
N ASN A 169 24.86 -21.45 -5.49
CA ASN A 169 24.06 -20.47 -6.23
C ASN A 169 23.20 -19.62 -5.29
N VAL A 170 22.52 -20.22 -4.30
CA VAL A 170 21.77 -19.49 -3.27
C VAL A 170 22.68 -18.53 -2.51
N LYS A 171 23.88 -18.97 -2.12
CA LYS A 171 24.87 -18.13 -1.42
C LYS A 171 25.35 -16.96 -2.27
N THR A 172 25.56 -17.18 -3.56
CA THR A 172 25.96 -16.13 -4.51
C THR A 172 24.83 -15.11 -4.65
N THR A 173 23.61 -15.55 -4.95
CA THR A 173 22.46 -14.63 -5.07
C THR A 173 22.16 -13.89 -3.77
N ALA A 174 22.33 -14.51 -2.60
CA ALA A 174 22.17 -13.82 -1.33
C ALA A 174 23.20 -12.69 -1.16
N ARG A 175 24.44 -12.85 -1.64
CA ARG A 175 25.45 -11.78 -1.61
C ARG A 175 25.10 -10.66 -2.59
N ASP A 176 24.55 -10.99 -3.76
CA ASP A 176 24.09 -9.99 -4.72
C ASP A 176 22.97 -9.15 -4.10
N VAL A 177 21.95 -9.79 -3.52
CA VAL A 177 20.86 -9.11 -2.80
C VAL A 177 21.41 -8.22 -1.67
N GLU A 178 22.32 -8.75 -0.86
CA GLU A 178 22.96 -7.99 0.22
C GLU A 178 23.70 -6.74 -0.30
N SER A 179 24.38 -6.86 -1.44
CA SER A 179 25.09 -5.75 -2.07
C SER A 179 24.13 -4.68 -2.60
N GLU A 180 23.03 -5.08 -3.22
CA GLU A 180 22.00 -4.15 -3.71
C GLU A 180 21.33 -3.40 -2.55
N LEU A 181 20.97 -4.10 -1.47
CA LEU A 181 20.40 -3.46 -0.27
C LEU A 181 21.35 -2.45 0.37
N LYS A 182 22.65 -2.80 0.52
CA LYS A 182 23.68 -1.86 1.01
C LYS A 182 23.83 -0.65 0.10
N SER A 183 23.81 -0.86 -1.21
CA SER A 183 23.98 0.21 -2.20
C SER A 183 22.79 1.18 -2.20
N ALA A 184 21.60 0.69 -1.90
CA ALA A 184 20.40 1.51 -1.70
C ALA A 184 20.33 2.19 -0.31
N GLY A 185 21.26 1.88 0.60
CA GLY A 185 21.25 2.43 1.96
C GLY A 185 20.10 1.94 2.84
N LEU A 186 19.56 0.74 2.55
CA LEU A 186 18.48 0.15 3.33
C LEU A 186 19.04 -0.59 4.54
N ASP A 187 18.43 -0.37 5.70
CA ASP A 187 18.71 -1.12 6.91
C ASP A 187 18.08 -2.51 6.83
N TYR A 188 18.85 -3.54 7.19
CA TYR A 188 18.35 -4.91 7.18
C TYR A 188 19.07 -5.81 8.18
N GLU A 189 18.34 -6.80 8.67
CA GLU A 189 18.89 -7.97 9.34
C GLU A 189 18.99 -9.15 8.37
N LYS A 190 20.01 -10.01 8.55
CA LYS A 190 20.24 -11.17 7.68
C LYS A 190 20.37 -12.44 8.51
N ASP A 191 19.48 -13.40 8.25
CA ASP A 191 19.55 -14.76 8.77
C ASP A 191 19.89 -15.76 7.66
N VAL A 192 20.77 -16.73 7.93
CA VAL A 192 21.23 -17.70 6.91
C VAL A 192 21.16 -19.12 7.44
N THR A 193 20.61 -20.03 6.62
CA THR A 193 20.73 -21.47 6.88
C THR A 193 21.88 -22.02 6.04
N GLU A 194 23.04 -22.27 6.64
CA GLU A 194 24.22 -22.81 5.95
C GLU A 194 24.09 -24.31 5.64
N LYS A 195 24.46 -24.73 4.42
CA LYS A 195 24.54 -26.16 4.01
C LYS A 195 25.55 -26.38 2.88
N TYR A 196 26.30 -27.49 2.95
CA TYR A 196 27.26 -27.94 1.92
C TYR A 196 28.16 -26.81 1.36
N GLY A 197 28.70 -25.95 2.22
CA GLY A 197 29.56 -24.82 1.82
C GLY A 197 28.84 -23.64 1.14
N GLY A 198 27.52 -23.74 0.98
CA GLY A 198 26.64 -22.68 0.50
C GLY A 198 25.48 -22.44 1.48
N PHE A 199 24.36 -21.91 0.98
CA PHE A 199 23.16 -21.65 1.77
C PHE A 199 21.98 -22.53 1.30
N ALA A 200 21.22 -23.08 2.23
CA ALA A 200 19.90 -23.63 1.95
C ALA A 200 18.88 -22.51 1.71
N ASN A 201 19.00 -21.41 2.46
CA ASN A 201 18.31 -20.15 2.25
C ASN A 201 19.08 -19.00 2.95
N ALA A 202 18.73 -17.78 2.60
CA ALA A 202 19.05 -16.55 3.31
C ALA A 202 17.78 -15.69 3.38
N VAL A 203 17.48 -15.12 4.55
CA VAL A 203 16.33 -14.26 4.80
C VAL A 203 16.86 -12.89 5.19
N PHE A 204 16.43 -11.86 4.49
CA PHE A 204 16.70 -10.47 4.81
C PHE A 204 15.42 -9.84 5.33
N THR A 205 15.45 -9.30 6.55
CA THR A 205 14.38 -8.48 7.11
C THR A 205 14.77 -7.04 6.88
N VAL A 206 14.14 -6.38 5.90
CA VAL A 206 14.51 -5.04 5.42
C VAL A 206 13.54 -4.01 5.97
N GLU A 207 14.05 -2.92 6.54
CA GLU A 207 13.26 -1.74 6.89
C GLU A 207 12.99 -0.94 5.60
N GLY A 208 11.84 -1.18 5.00
CA GLY A 208 11.44 -0.59 3.73
C GLY A 208 10.22 -1.27 3.12
N ARG A 209 9.57 -0.60 2.17
CA ARG A 209 8.46 -1.17 1.42
C ARG A 209 8.99 -1.98 0.24
N PRO A 210 8.21 -2.93 -0.31
CA PRO A 210 8.65 -3.75 -1.44
C PRO A 210 9.13 -2.95 -2.65
N GLU A 211 8.55 -1.77 -2.90
CA GLU A 211 8.93 -0.86 -3.98
C GLU A 211 10.29 -0.17 -3.79
N ASP A 212 10.75 -0.03 -2.55
CA ASP A 212 12.05 0.57 -2.24
C ASP A 212 13.18 -0.45 -2.41
N ILE A 213 12.86 -1.75 -2.50
CA ILE A 213 13.84 -2.84 -2.55
C ILE A 213 14.38 -2.98 -3.98
N PRO A 214 15.69 -2.79 -4.20
CA PRO A 214 16.33 -2.82 -5.52
C PRO A 214 16.47 -4.23 -6.12
N VAL A 215 15.63 -5.18 -5.72
CA VAL A 215 15.61 -6.54 -6.26
C VAL A 215 14.17 -6.98 -6.55
N SER A 216 13.98 -7.74 -7.63
CA SER A 216 12.68 -8.27 -8.01
C SER A 216 12.48 -9.70 -7.51
N ALA A 217 11.26 -10.03 -7.07
CA ALA A 217 10.87 -11.42 -6.85
C ALA A 217 11.02 -12.22 -8.16
N ARG A 218 11.67 -13.38 -8.09
CA ARG A 218 11.94 -14.21 -9.27
C ARG A 218 12.19 -15.67 -8.93
N ARG A 219 11.90 -16.56 -9.87
CA ARG A 219 12.33 -17.96 -9.83
C ARG A 219 13.19 -18.24 -11.05
N SER A 220 14.48 -18.49 -10.84
CA SER A 220 15.44 -18.75 -11.93
C SER A 220 16.30 -19.95 -11.60
N GLY A 221 16.12 -21.04 -12.36
CA GLY A 221 16.90 -22.26 -12.26
C GLY A 221 16.96 -22.83 -10.84
N ASP A 222 18.11 -22.67 -10.21
CA ASP A 222 18.43 -23.25 -8.90
C ASP A 222 18.01 -22.34 -7.72
N VAL A 223 17.56 -21.11 -7.97
CA VAL A 223 17.29 -20.08 -6.95
C VAL A 223 15.89 -19.48 -7.08
N ARG A 224 15.30 -19.13 -5.95
CA ARG A 224 14.04 -18.37 -5.83
C ARG A 224 14.26 -17.17 -4.90
N ILE A 225 13.80 -16.00 -5.31
CA ILE A 225 13.71 -14.80 -4.50
C ILE A 225 12.22 -14.53 -4.27
N GLU A 226 11.81 -14.50 -3.01
CA GLU A 226 10.48 -14.14 -2.56
C GLU A 226 10.58 -12.81 -1.80
N ILE A 227 9.66 -11.88 -2.09
CA ILE A 227 9.59 -10.57 -1.43
C ILE A 227 8.21 -10.46 -0.82
N GLU A 228 8.15 -10.41 0.50
CA GLU A 228 6.89 -10.41 1.24
C GLU A 228 6.90 -9.31 2.28
N ARG A 229 5.98 -8.36 2.13
CA ARG A 229 5.75 -7.32 3.14
C ARG A 229 5.15 -7.97 4.40
N GLU A 230 5.71 -7.65 5.55
CA GLU A 230 5.26 -8.18 6.83
C GLU A 230 3.85 -7.67 7.14
N ARG A 231 2.98 -8.60 7.53
CA ARG A 231 1.58 -8.33 7.87
C ARG A 231 1.48 -7.88 9.31
N ARG A 232 0.60 -6.92 9.56
CA ARG A 232 0.18 -6.57 10.92
C ARG A 232 -0.89 -7.54 11.43
N ASP A 233 -1.02 -7.62 12.74
CA ASP A 233 -2.09 -8.38 13.40
C ASP A 233 -3.49 -7.84 13.07
N GLY A 234 -3.60 -6.57 12.68
CA GLY A 234 -4.85 -5.87 12.41
C GLY A 234 -4.81 -4.97 11.18
N ILE A 235 -5.93 -4.29 10.95
CA ILE A 235 -6.03 -3.19 9.99
C ILE A 235 -5.76 -1.90 10.75
N GLU A 236 -4.85 -1.08 10.22
CA GLU A 236 -4.54 0.25 10.74
C GLU A 236 -5.05 1.33 9.79
N PHE A 237 -5.31 2.49 10.38
CA PHE A 237 -5.79 3.66 9.67
C PHE A 237 -4.88 4.86 9.94
N GLU A 238 -4.15 5.30 8.93
CA GLU A 238 -3.22 6.42 9.03
C GLU A 238 -3.82 7.66 8.37
N PRO A 239 -3.98 8.80 9.09
CA PRO A 239 -4.46 10.03 8.47
C PRO A 239 -3.60 10.44 7.27
N LEU A 240 -4.24 10.81 6.15
CA LEU A 240 -3.53 11.31 4.96
C LEU A 240 -2.66 12.53 5.25
N VAL A 241 -3.09 13.35 6.21
CA VAL A 241 -2.34 14.49 6.72
C VAL A 241 -2.23 14.37 8.24
N LYS A 242 -1.01 14.31 8.74
CA LYS A 242 -0.71 14.50 10.17
C LYS A 242 -0.85 15.99 10.47
N ARG A 243 -1.96 16.40 11.07
CA ARG A 243 -2.04 17.76 11.63
C ARG A 243 -0.98 17.86 12.72
N ARG A 244 -0.12 18.88 12.64
CA ARG A 244 0.76 19.23 13.76
C ARG A 244 -0.15 19.67 14.90
N ASP A 245 0.18 19.26 16.13
CA ASP A 245 -0.54 19.72 17.30
C ASP A 245 -0.57 21.26 17.32
N HIS A 246 -1.72 21.81 17.74
CA HIS A 246 -1.86 23.25 17.83
C HIS A 246 -1.01 23.73 18.99
N VAL A 247 0.02 24.52 18.72
CA VAL A 247 0.77 25.21 19.75
C VAL A 247 0.13 26.55 20.06
N VAL A 248 0.01 26.88 21.34
CA VAL A 248 -0.39 28.22 21.78
C VAL A 248 0.87 29.08 21.83
N VAL A 249 0.87 30.17 21.08
CA VAL A 249 1.95 31.15 21.09
C VAL A 249 1.48 32.41 21.81
N GLY A 250 2.05 32.69 22.97
CA GLY A 250 1.91 33.98 23.63
C GLY A 250 2.95 34.95 23.10
N ILE A 251 2.53 36.12 22.60
CA ILE A 251 3.43 37.17 22.14
C ILE A 251 3.23 38.40 23.03
N ASP A 252 4.32 38.87 23.66
CA ASP A 252 4.36 40.16 24.36
C ASP A 252 5.01 41.22 23.45
N PRO A 253 4.25 42.21 22.95
CA PRO A 253 4.72 43.18 21.96
C PRO A 253 5.45 44.40 22.57
N GLY A 254 6.06 44.27 23.75
CA GLY A 254 6.82 45.34 24.40
C GLY A 254 8.06 45.82 23.63
N THR A 255 8.85 46.70 24.25
CA THR A 255 10.12 47.21 23.65
C THR A 255 11.13 46.11 23.32
N THR A 256 11.00 44.96 23.99
CA THR A 256 11.63 43.69 23.61
C THR A 256 10.52 42.68 23.36
N THR A 257 10.38 42.18 22.14
CA THR A 257 9.40 41.14 21.82
C THR A 257 9.78 39.83 22.52
N ALA A 258 8.90 39.34 23.40
CA ALA A 258 9.02 38.01 23.97
C ALA A 258 7.96 37.08 23.37
N ALA A 259 8.35 35.83 23.11
CA ALA A 259 7.44 34.79 22.66
C ALA A 259 7.55 33.58 23.58
N ALA A 260 6.42 33.01 23.94
CA ALA A 260 6.31 31.74 24.65
C ALA A 260 5.52 30.76 23.81
N VAL A 261 5.99 29.52 23.70
CA VAL A 261 5.33 28.44 22.97
C VAL A 261 5.01 27.33 23.97
N VAL A 262 3.74 26.90 24.00
CA VAL A 262 3.32 25.72 24.76
C VAL A 262 2.56 24.80 23.80
N GLY A 263 2.91 23.51 23.84
CA GLY A 263 2.31 22.42 23.05
C GLY A 263 1.92 21.27 23.94
#